data_AF-A0A9N9QCQ7-F1
#
_entry.id   AF-A0A9N9QCQ7-F1
#
_cell.length_a   1.000
_cell.length_b   1.000
_cell.length_c   1.000
_cell.angle_alpha   90.00
_cell.angle_beta   90.00
_cell.angle_gamma   90.00
#
_symmetry.space_group_name_H-M   'P 1'
#
loop_
_entity.id
_entity.type
_entity.pdbx_description
1 polymer ?
#
loop_
_entity_poly.entity_id
_entity_poly.type
_entity_poly.pdbx_seq_one_letter_code
_entity_poly.pdbx_strand_id
1 'polypeptide(L)'
;MEFTTDERFGTLTACLSNVGQAICPYFHIKIPKLAADRHKLVELAAKYDMGVKEIIEESINMHGIYELYNAKRLGCTEYHSVKVMSHGITKIIEAEKAGSVQWII
;
A
#
# COMPACT_ATOMS: atom_id res chain seq x y z
N MET A 1 9.37 -20.60 -19.48
CA MET A 1 8.36 -20.79 -18.42
C MET A 1 7.05 -20.27 -18.97
N GLU A 2 5.99 -21.06 -18.88
CA GLU A 2 4.65 -20.66 -19.33
C GLU A 2 3.83 -20.19 -18.13
N PHE A 3 3.13 -19.06 -18.27
CA PHE A 3 2.28 -18.50 -17.23
C PHE A 3 0.80 -18.66 -17.60
N THR A 4 -0.04 -18.94 -16.60
CA THR A 4 -1.49 -19.05 -16.80
C THR A 4 -2.12 -17.66 -16.81
N THR A 5 -2.76 -17.31 -17.94
CA THR A 5 -3.46 -16.04 -18.12
C THR A 5 -4.87 -16.29 -18.65
N ASP A 6 -5.79 -15.40 -18.28
CA ASP A 6 -7.18 -15.38 -18.72
C ASP A 6 -7.47 -14.03 -19.38
N GLU A 7 -8.27 -14.02 -20.45
CA GLU A 7 -8.56 -12.80 -21.22
C GLU A 7 -9.28 -11.72 -20.41
N ARG A 8 -10.10 -12.11 -19.43
CA ARG A 8 -10.87 -11.20 -18.60
C ARG A 8 -10.17 -10.89 -17.28
N PHE A 9 -9.52 -11.89 -16.70
CA PHE A 9 -8.97 -11.83 -15.35
C PHE A 9 -7.46 -11.60 -15.32
N GLY A 10 -6.77 -11.62 -16.46
CA GLY A 10 -5.33 -11.45 -16.53
C GLY A 10 -4.58 -12.65 -15.94
N THR A 11 -3.48 -12.40 -15.25
CA THR A 11 -2.66 -13.45 -14.63
C THR A 11 -3.41 -14.12 -13.49
N LEU A 12 -3.51 -15.45 -13.55
CA LEU A 12 -4.16 -16.24 -12.52
C LEU A 12 -3.17 -16.63 -11.43
N THR A 13 -3.59 -16.51 -10.18
CA THR A 13 -2.80 -16.88 -9.00
C THR A 13 -3.67 -17.66 -8.02
N ALA A 14 -3.06 -18.29 -7.01
CA ALA A 14 -3.80 -19.10 -6.05
C ALA A 14 -4.77 -18.28 -5.17
N CYS A 15 -4.46 -17.00 -4.91
CA CYS A 15 -5.31 -16.13 -4.11
C CYS A 15 -6.09 -15.19 -5.01
N LEU A 16 -7.41 -15.18 -4.90
CA LEU A 16 -8.29 -14.34 -5.74
C LEU A 16 -7.95 -12.85 -5.65
N SER A 17 -7.42 -12.38 -4.52
CA SER A 17 -6.99 -10.99 -4.37
C SER A 17 -5.78 -10.62 -5.23
N ASN A 18 -5.01 -11.60 -5.72
CA ASN A 18 -3.80 -11.39 -6.53
C ASN A 18 -4.02 -11.59 -8.03
N VAL A 19 -5.25 -11.89 -8.46
CA VAL A 19 -5.61 -12.07 -9.87
C VAL A 19 -5.59 -10.72 -10.60
N GLY A 20 -5.15 -10.73 -11.86
CA GLY A 20 -5.00 -9.52 -12.67
C GLY A 20 -3.55 -9.30 -13.06
N GLN A 21 -2.95 -8.27 -12.49
CA GLN A 21 -1.55 -7.89 -12.78
C GLN A 21 -0.53 -8.78 -12.07
N ALA A 22 -0.95 -9.54 -11.06
CA ALA A 22 -0.08 -10.28 -10.16
C ALA A 22 1.04 -9.45 -9.48
N ILE A 23 0.94 -8.12 -9.46
CA ILE A 23 1.82 -7.24 -8.69
C ILE A 23 1.11 -6.66 -7.47
N CYS A 24 1.85 -6.56 -6.36
CA CYS A 24 1.40 -5.91 -5.14
C CYS A 24 2.49 -4.96 -4.63
N PRO A 25 2.57 -3.73 -5.16
CA PRO A 25 3.49 -2.74 -4.60
C PRO A 25 3.03 -2.38 -3.18
N TYR A 26 3.95 -2.49 -2.22
CA TYR A 26 3.74 -2.08 -0.85
C TYR A 26 4.97 -1.38 -0.30
N PHE A 27 4.78 -0.56 0.73
CA PHE A 27 5.84 0.17 1.41
C PHE A 27 5.63 0.11 2.91
N HIS A 28 6.74 -0.01 3.64
CA HIS A 28 6.74 0.12 5.09
C HIS A 28 7.08 1.56 5.44
N ILE A 29 6.23 2.20 6.25
CA ILE A 29 6.39 3.61 6.61
C ILE A 29 6.12 3.82 8.10
N LYS A 30 6.92 4.71 8.69
CA LYS A 30 6.71 5.23 10.05
C LYS A 30 6.16 6.65 9.97
N ILE A 31 4.94 6.83 10.43
CA ILE A 31 4.19 8.10 10.38
C ILE A 31 3.60 8.41 11.75
N PRO A 32 4.43 8.79 12.74
CA PRO A 32 4.02 8.85 14.14
C PRO A 32 2.83 9.80 14.39
N LYS A 33 2.63 10.84 13.57
CA LYS A 33 1.54 11.82 13.77
C LYS A 33 0.23 11.31 13.21
N LEU A 34 0.23 10.84 11.96
CA LEU A 34 -0.96 10.23 11.36
C LEU A 34 -1.31 8.90 12.04
N ALA A 35 -0.32 8.15 12.53
CA ALA A 35 -0.51 6.91 13.28
C ALA A 35 -1.15 7.12 14.66
N ALA A 36 -1.04 8.32 15.25
CA ALA A 36 -1.73 8.64 16.50
C ALA A 36 -3.26 8.53 16.35
N ASP A 37 -3.78 8.71 15.13
CA ASP A 37 -5.18 8.49 14.78
C ASP A 37 -5.29 7.56 13.57
N ARG A 38 -5.30 6.25 13.85
CA ARG A 38 -5.41 5.20 12.82
C ARG A 38 -6.63 5.40 11.90
N HIS A 39 -7.74 5.95 12.39
CA HIS A 39 -8.93 6.17 11.56
C HIS A 39 -8.66 7.21 10.47
N LYS A 40 -7.98 8.31 10.82
CA LYS A 40 -7.57 9.32 9.83
C LYS A 40 -6.59 8.76 8.81
N LEU A 41 -5.66 7.91 9.22
CA LEU A 41 -4.73 7.26 8.30
C LEU A 41 -5.46 6.37 7.30
N VAL A 42 -6.38 5.53 7.76
CA VAL A 42 -7.19 4.65 6.89
C VAL A 42 -8.07 5.47 5.95
N GLU A 43 -8.70 6.53 6.43
CA GLU A 43 -9.53 7.42 5.60
C GLU A 43 -8.70 8.14 4.53
N LEU A 44 -7.50 8.62 4.90
CA LEU A 44 -6.60 9.27 3.96
C LEU A 44 -6.08 8.29 2.90
N ALA A 45 -5.69 7.08 3.29
CA ALA A 45 -5.23 6.05 2.37
C ALA A 45 -6.35 5.60 1.41
N ALA A 46 -7.59 5.46 1.90
CA ALA A 46 -8.74 5.09 1.09
C ALA A 46 -9.05 6.11 -0.02
N LYS A 47 -8.77 7.40 0.20
CA LYS A 47 -8.92 8.45 -0.84
C LYS A 47 -8.00 8.25 -2.05
N TYR A 48 -6.95 7.45 -1.89
CA TYR A 48 -5.97 7.15 -2.93
C TYR A 48 -5.96 5.65 -3.31
N ASP A 49 -7.04 4.92 -3.07
CA ASP A 49 -7.15 3.48 -3.36
C ASP A 49 -6.07 2.60 -2.66
N MET A 50 -5.54 3.07 -1.52
CA MET A 50 -4.54 2.35 -0.74
C MET A 50 -5.16 1.69 0.50
N GLY A 51 -4.69 0.49 0.80
CA GLY A 51 -4.94 -0.20 2.05
C GLY A 51 -3.84 0.07 3.08
N VAL A 52 -4.19 -0.08 4.36
CA VAL A 52 -3.28 0.09 5.50
C VAL A 52 -3.29 -1.18 6.34
N LYS A 53 -2.12 -1.71 6.65
CA LYS A 53 -1.93 -2.82 7.58
C LYS A 53 -0.85 -2.44 8.59
N GLU A 54 -1.13 -2.61 9.87
CA GLU A 54 -0.10 -2.44 10.89
C GLU A 54 0.77 -3.71 10.96
N ILE A 55 2.08 -3.53 11.03
CA ILE A 55 3.00 -4.65 11.20
C ILE A 55 3.13 -4.89 12.70
N ILE A 56 2.42 -5.90 13.18
CA ILE A 56 2.52 -6.34 14.56
C ILE A 56 3.51 -7.51 14.58
N GLU A 57 4.78 -7.18 14.77
CA GLU A 57 5.83 -8.19 14.93
C GLU A 57 6.56 -7.97 16.26
N GLU A 58 6.16 -8.76 17.26
CA GLU A 58 6.66 -8.67 18.64
C GLU A 58 8.16 -8.93 18.75
N SER A 59 8.71 -9.75 17.86
CA SER A 59 10.13 -10.13 17.85
C SER A 59 11.07 -9.00 17.41
N ILE A 60 10.57 -7.99 16.67
CA ILE A 60 11.42 -6.97 16.01
C ILE A 60 11.11 -5.55 16.52
N ASN A 61 10.24 -5.39 17.53
CA ASN A 61 9.84 -4.08 18.07
C ASN A 61 9.42 -3.09 16.96
N MET A 62 8.72 -3.57 15.93
CA MET A 62 8.25 -2.77 14.79
C MET A 62 6.95 -1.99 15.10
N HIS A 63 6.71 -1.65 16.37
CA HIS A 63 5.55 -0.90 16.78
C HIS A 63 5.50 0.47 16.09
N GLY A 64 4.35 0.80 15.49
CA GLY A 64 4.15 2.05 14.76
C GLY A 64 4.70 2.06 13.33
N ILE A 65 5.03 0.89 12.76
CA ILE A 65 5.32 0.74 11.33
C ILE A 65 4.06 0.22 10.61
N TYR A 66 3.72 0.89 9.53
CA TYR A 66 2.55 0.58 8.72
C TYR A 66 2.97 0.14 7.33
N GLU A 67 2.33 -0.91 6.85
CA GLU A 67 2.36 -1.35 5.46
C GLU A 67 1.23 -0.66 4.69
N LEU A 68 1.61 0.14 3.70
CA LEU A 68 0.71 0.75 2.73
C LEU A 68 0.79 -0.06 1.44
N TYR A 69 -0.34 -0.49 0.90
CA TYR A 69 -0.40 -1.31 -0.31
C TYR A 69 -1.53 -0.87 -1.25
N ASN A 70 -1.40 -1.18 -2.53
CA ASN A 70 -2.48 -0.93 -3.48
C ASN A 70 -3.63 -1.94 -3.26
N ALA A 71 -4.83 -1.44 -2.95
CA ALA A 71 -6.01 -2.27 -2.73
C ALA A 71 -6.61 -2.79 -4.06
N LYS A 72 -6.41 -2.07 -5.17
CA LYS A 72 -6.98 -2.40 -6.48
C LYS A 72 -5.97 -3.15 -7.34
N ARG A 73 -6.24 -4.45 -7.55
CA ARG A 73 -5.33 -5.38 -8.28
C ARG A 73 -5.90 -5.91 -9.61
N LEU A 74 -7.22 -5.81 -9.79
CA LEU A 74 -7.94 -6.21 -10.99
C LEU A 74 -8.51 -4.97 -11.70
N GLY A 75 -8.53 -4.99 -13.04
CA GLY A 75 -9.09 -3.89 -13.84
C GLY A 75 -8.23 -2.63 -13.86
N CYS A 76 -6.92 -2.79 -13.67
CA CYS A 76 -5.90 -1.74 -13.81
C CYS A 76 -4.67 -2.35 -14.49
N THR A 77 -3.75 -1.50 -14.96
CA THR A 77 -2.43 -1.93 -15.45
C THR A 77 -1.36 -1.85 -14.35
N GLU A 78 -0.25 -2.56 -14.52
CA GLU A 78 0.91 -2.55 -13.63
C GLU A 78 1.40 -1.12 -13.38
N TYR A 79 1.46 -0.33 -14.45
CA TYR A 79 1.81 1.09 -14.40
C TYR A 79 0.86 1.89 -13.49
N HIS A 80 -0.45 1.65 -13.62
CA HIS A 80 -1.44 2.34 -12.78
C HIS A 80 -1.22 2.02 -11.31
N SER A 81 -0.98 0.75 -10.97
CA SER A 81 -0.72 0.33 -9.58
C SER A 81 0.49 1.02 -8.97
N VAL A 82 1.60 1.10 -9.70
CA VAL A 82 2.81 1.81 -9.24
C VAL A 82 2.58 3.31 -9.14
N LYS A 83 1.84 3.90 -10.09
CA LYS A 83 1.52 5.33 -10.10
C LYS A 83 0.64 5.73 -8.92
N VAL A 84 -0.38 4.94 -8.61
CA VAL A 84 -1.27 5.15 -7.45
C VAL A 84 -0.45 5.13 -6.17
N MET A 85 0.42 4.14 -5.99
CA MET A 85 1.29 4.06 -4.81
C MET A 85 2.24 5.24 -4.71
N SER A 86 2.91 5.62 -5.80
CA SER A 86 3.83 6.76 -5.82
C SER A 86 3.11 8.06 -5.44
N HIS A 87 1.95 8.33 -6.04
CA HIS A 87 1.16 9.51 -5.73
C HIS A 87 0.65 9.50 -4.28
N GLY A 88 0.06 8.39 -3.85
CA GLY A 88 -0.52 8.24 -2.53
C GLY A 88 0.51 8.41 -1.41
N ILE A 89 1.70 7.82 -1.59
CA ILE A 89 2.81 7.97 -0.64
C ILE A 89 3.28 9.41 -0.56
N THR A 90 3.46 10.09 -1.69
CA THR A 90 3.83 11.51 -1.68
C THR A 90 2.83 12.34 -0.89
N LYS A 91 1.53 12.07 -1.04
CA LYS A 91 0.46 12.78 -0.33
C LYS A 91 0.41 12.46 1.17
N ILE A 92 0.62 11.20 1.56
CA ILE A 92 0.72 10.82 2.97
C ILE A 92 1.95 11.47 3.61
N ILE A 93 3.07 11.51 2.90
CA ILE A 93 4.29 12.18 3.38
C ILE A 93 4.07 13.69 3.49
N GLU A 94 3.40 14.33 2.53
CA GLU A 94 3.04 15.76 2.61
C GLU A 94 2.15 16.03 3.82
N ALA A 95 1.16 15.18 4.08
CA ALA A 95 0.29 15.29 5.25
C ALA A 95 1.05 15.12 6.57
N GLU A 96 2.01 14.18 6.64
CA GLU A 96 2.88 14.01 7.81
C GLU A 96 3.88 15.17 7.96
N LYS A 97 4.45 15.68 6.85
CA LYS A 97 5.41 16.80 6.82
C LYS A 97 4.79 18.15 7.09
N ALA A 98 3.52 18.37 6.77
CA ALA A 98 2.77 19.50 7.31
C ALA A 98 2.78 19.48 8.85
N GLY A 99 3.03 18.31 9.45
CA GLY A 99 3.39 18.13 10.85
C GLY A 99 4.90 18.10 11.17
N SER A 100 5.83 17.90 10.22
CA SER A 100 7.31 17.69 10.32
C SER A 100 7.80 16.29 10.74
N VAL A 101 8.49 15.51 9.89
CA VAL A 101 9.18 14.25 10.30
C VAL A 101 10.46 13.93 9.49
N GLN A 102 11.37 13.24 10.20
CA GLN A 102 12.68 12.69 9.86
C GLN A 102 12.63 11.23 9.33
N TRP A 103 13.57 10.90 8.45
CA TRP A 103 13.64 9.65 7.68
C TRP A 103 14.26 8.46 8.42
N ILE A 104 13.78 7.25 8.10
CA ILE A 104 14.52 5.98 8.21
C ILE A 104 14.34 5.28 6.85
N ILE A 105 15.46 5.01 6.19
CA ILE A 105 15.57 4.22 4.95
C ILE A 105 15.96 2.80 5.34
#